data_AF-A0A1H5BJ38-F1
#
_entry.id   AF-A0A1H5BJ38-F1
#
_cell.length_a   1.000
_cell.length_b   1.000
_cell.length_c   1.000
_cell.angle_alpha   90.00
_cell.angle_beta   90.00
_cell.angle_gamma   90.00
#
_symmetry.space_group_name_H-M   'P 1'
#
loop_
_entity.id
_entity.type
_entity.pdbx_description
1 polymer ?
#
loop_
_entity_poly.entity_id
_entity_poly.type
_entity_poly.pdbx_seq_one_letter_code
_entity_poly.pdbx_strand_id
1 'polypeptide(L)'
;MDTRRTIDLGVPVLFVQTLEGGAGIQNGDLSSDSCGRLIVMGTDFVVVYTGVTYGPAEVGISVRTTPPTTTMTEWETIEEGTFAVTGPHSLIPHPAGTETSIEDIAGVTTVDDISPGSWHIRVHARGRDADRGDVAVLLQLSPTEHPLPLTTAKVGDSYLPRMLTTVPTRPAPSPATDPAGTIHRSAVLQEDAAHAVIEQWTRIAHWIRTHLTPAPIAGADRAQITQAVDATGVEWPYELTAFFEQISGFPHENWVALLPAHELFDLERLVEERQMELDTWGELDEEMGGAPAGGNSAGETAFTYLPGFIPFGGGWTPAVTDGKLNWQCRP
;
A
#
# COMPACT_ATOMS: atom_id res chain seq x y z
N MET A 1 -23.14 19.04 -8.86
CA MET A 1 -22.10 19.75 -8.08
C MET A 1 -20.76 19.64 -8.80
N ASP A 2 -19.98 20.73 -8.90
CA ASP A 2 -18.59 20.69 -9.39
C ASP A 2 -17.66 21.20 -8.27
N THR A 3 -16.88 20.29 -7.67
CA THR A 3 -15.96 20.60 -6.58
C THR A 3 -14.55 20.26 -7.03
N ARG A 4 -13.60 21.18 -6.82
CA ARG A 4 -12.16 20.94 -7.02
C ARG A 4 -11.39 21.41 -5.81
N ARG A 5 -10.41 20.64 -5.39
CA ARG A 5 -9.55 20.95 -4.26
C ARG A 5 -8.21 20.26 -4.39
N THR A 6 -7.21 20.82 -3.74
CA THR A 6 -5.93 20.13 -3.53
C THR A 6 -6.04 19.29 -2.26
N ILE A 7 -5.74 18.01 -2.37
CA ILE A 7 -5.69 17.07 -1.24
C ILE A 7 -4.25 16.59 -1.10
N ASP A 8 -3.73 16.60 0.12
CA ASP A 8 -2.42 16.01 0.40
C ASP A 8 -2.60 14.49 0.58
N LEU A 9 -2.09 13.70 -0.37
CA LEU A 9 -2.27 12.25 -0.41
C LEU A 9 -1.09 11.56 0.29
N GLY A 10 -1.34 11.02 1.49
CA GLY A 10 -0.39 10.16 2.20
C GLY A 10 -0.17 8.80 1.53
N VAL A 11 -1.12 8.37 0.70
CA VAL A 11 -1.02 7.23 -0.23
C VAL A 11 -1.76 7.63 -1.52
N PRO A 12 -1.24 7.33 -2.72
CA PRO A 12 -1.82 7.78 -4.00
C PRO A 12 -3.06 6.97 -4.42
N VAL A 13 -4.03 6.89 -3.52
CA VAL A 13 -5.30 6.16 -3.66
C VAL A 13 -6.43 7.04 -3.13
N LEU A 14 -7.52 7.10 -3.91
CA LEU A 14 -8.78 7.70 -3.50
C LEU A 14 -9.89 6.65 -3.55
N PHE A 15 -10.82 6.72 -2.61
CA PHE A 15 -12.00 5.88 -2.57
C PHE A 15 -13.25 6.74 -2.80
N VAL A 16 -14.20 6.23 -3.58
CA VAL A 16 -15.57 6.73 -3.65
C VAL A 16 -16.49 5.59 -3.26
N GLN A 17 -17.02 5.62 -2.04
CA GLN A 17 -17.79 4.49 -1.52
C GLN A 17 -18.85 4.91 -0.50
N THR A 18 -19.81 4.02 -0.27
CA THR A 18 -20.75 4.12 0.85
C THR A 18 -20.05 3.86 2.18
N LEU A 19 -20.37 4.66 3.20
CA LEU A 19 -19.83 4.52 4.57
C LEU A 19 -20.83 3.93 5.58
N GLU A 20 -22.07 3.69 5.16
CA GLU A 20 -23.12 3.17 6.04
C GLU A 20 -22.94 1.68 6.35
N GLY A 21 -23.35 1.27 7.56
CA GLY A 21 -23.48 -0.14 7.92
C GLY A 21 -22.19 -0.88 8.32
N GLY A 22 -21.11 -0.17 8.62
CA GLY A 22 -19.83 -0.80 8.99
C GLY A 22 -19.11 -1.46 7.79
N ALA A 23 -19.44 -1.04 6.57
CA ALA A 23 -18.69 -1.43 5.39
C ALA A 23 -17.26 -0.88 5.49
N GLY A 24 -16.27 -1.76 5.54
CA GLY A 24 -14.85 -1.38 5.51
C GLY A 24 -14.47 -0.73 4.18
N ILE A 25 -13.35 0.01 4.18
CA ILE A 25 -12.80 0.59 2.95
C ILE A 25 -12.45 -0.56 2.00
N GLN A 26 -13.20 -0.66 0.91
CA GLN A 26 -13.00 -1.72 -0.07
C GLN A 26 -11.74 -1.41 -0.88
N ASN A 27 -10.76 -2.31 -0.80
CA ASN A 27 -9.55 -2.20 -1.58
C ASN A 27 -9.70 -3.00 -2.87
N GLY A 28 -9.18 -2.43 -3.96
CA GLY A 28 -9.04 -3.17 -5.21
C GLY A 28 -8.02 -4.30 -5.03
N ASP A 29 -8.31 -5.46 -5.63
CA ASP A 29 -7.34 -6.54 -5.74
C ASP A 29 -6.19 -6.12 -6.68
N LEU A 30 -5.07 -5.76 -6.06
CA LEU A 30 -3.82 -5.38 -6.74
C LEU A 30 -3.09 -6.57 -7.37
N SER A 31 -3.53 -7.81 -7.12
CA SER A 31 -2.98 -9.01 -7.75
C SER A 31 -3.74 -9.44 -9.00
N SER A 32 -4.95 -8.90 -9.21
CA SER A 32 -5.78 -9.22 -10.38
C SER A 32 -5.19 -8.69 -11.70
N ASP A 33 -5.66 -9.25 -12.83
CA ASP A 33 -5.34 -8.74 -14.19
C ASP A 33 -5.79 -7.28 -14.41
N SER A 34 -6.64 -6.74 -13.52
CA SER A 34 -7.02 -5.33 -13.44
C SER A 34 -5.91 -4.43 -12.85
N CYS A 35 -4.81 -5.01 -12.36
CA CYS A 35 -3.69 -4.27 -11.82
C CYS A 35 -2.89 -3.58 -12.94
N GLY A 36 -3.22 -2.32 -13.19
CA GLY A 36 -2.82 -1.56 -14.37
C GLY A 36 -3.78 -0.41 -14.68
N ARG A 37 -4.98 -0.47 -14.11
CA ARG A 37 -6.08 0.45 -14.37
C ARG A 37 -6.01 1.72 -13.54
N LEU A 38 -6.72 2.75 -13.99
CA LEU A 38 -6.95 3.97 -13.23
C LEU A 38 -7.99 3.71 -12.14
N ILE A 39 -9.01 2.90 -12.43
CA ILE A 39 -10.06 2.57 -11.48
C ILE A 39 -10.33 1.08 -11.33
N VAL A 40 -10.71 0.70 -10.11
CA VAL A 40 -11.33 -0.59 -9.77
C VAL A 40 -12.71 -0.28 -9.21
N MET A 41 -13.72 -1.07 -9.57
CA MET A 41 -15.10 -0.82 -9.18
C MET A 41 -15.77 -2.09 -8.68
N GLY A 42 -16.69 -1.93 -7.74
CA GLY A 42 -17.64 -2.95 -7.33
C GLY A 42 -18.98 -2.33 -6.95
N THR A 43 -19.79 -3.08 -6.23
CA THR A 43 -21.03 -2.55 -5.65
C THR A 43 -20.67 -1.56 -4.54
N ASP A 44 -21.20 -0.33 -4.60
CA ASP A 44 -20.98 0.73 -3.61
C ASP A 44 -19.53 1.21 -3.42
N PHE A 45 -18.61 0.87 -4.33
CA PHE A 45 -17.26 1.42 -4.25
C PHE A 45 -16.60 1.60 -5.63
N VAL A 46 -15.75 2.63 -5.68
CA VAL A 46 -14.75 2.85 -6.71
C VAL A 46 -13.42 3.21 -6.04
N VAL A 47 -12.36 2.52 -6.42
CA VAL A 47 -10.98 2.84 -6.03
C VAL A 47 -10.30 3.52 -7.21
N VAL A 48 -9.61 4.63 -6.97
CA VAL A 48 -8.88 5.40 -7.98
C VAL A 48 -7.39 5.48 -7.62
N TYR A 49 -6.52 5.06 -8.52
CA TYR A 49 -5.06 5.10 -8.35
C TYR A 49 -4.49 6.38 -8.95
N THR A 50 -4.08 7.32 -8.09
CA THR A 50 -3.78 8.70 -8.49
C THR A 50 -2.36 8.91 -9.02
N GLY A 51 -1.43 7.97 -8.82
CA GLY A 51 -0.08 8.03 -9.39
C GLY A 51 0.98 7.32 -8.54
N VAL A 52 2.27 7.54 -8.87
CA VAL A 52 3.43 7.06 -8.10
C VAL A 52 3.82 7.97 -6.93
N THR A 53 3.35 9.21 -6.93
CA THR A 53 3.88 10.27 -6.07
C THR A 53 2.94 10.59 -4.92
N TYR A 54 3.51 10.65 -3.71
CA TYR A 54 2.83 11.15 -2.51
C TYR A 54 2.76 12.68 -2.55
N GLY A 55 1.79 13.24 -1.84
CA GLY A 55 1.71 14.69 -1.67
C GLY A 55 0.48 15.34 -2.32
N PRO A 56 0.55 16.64 -2.61
CA PRO A 56 -0.58 17.40 -3.16
C PRO A 56 -1.07 16.87 -4.51
N ALA A 57 -2.36 16.53 -4.60
CA ALA A 57 -3.06 16.19 -5.83
C ALA A 57 -4.30 17.08 -6.01
N GLU A 58 -4.52 17.60 -7.23
CA GLU A 58 -5.78 18.26 -7.58
C GLU A 58 -6.87 17.20 -7.77
N VAL A 59 -7.87 17.18 -6.90
CA VAL A 59 -8.99 16.25 -6.96
C VAL A 59 -10.27 17.01 -7.26
N GLY A 60 -10.88 16.66 -8.39
CA GLY A 60 -12.16 17.17 -8.85
C GLY A 60 -13.25 16.11 -8.80
N ILE A 61 -14.44 16.47 -8.35
CA ILE A 61 -15.66 15.66 -8.47
C ILE A 61 -16.77 16.48 -9.13
N SER A 62 -17.45 15.87 -10.09
CA SER A 62 -18.48 16.48 -10.92
C SER A 62 -19.69 15.56 -11.02
N VAL A 63 -20.77 15.88 -10.31
CA VAL A 63 -22.04 15.14 -10.36
C VAL A 63 -22.98 15.85 -11.34
N ARG A 64 -23.43 15.12 -12.36
CA ARG A 64 -24.20 15.64 -13.50
C ARG A 64 -25.44 14.78 -13.76
N THR A 65 -26.44 15.37 -14.40
CA THR A 65 -27.65 14.66 -14.84
C THR A 65 -27.48 13.92 -16.17
N THR A 66 -26.39 14.18 -16.90
CA THR A 66 -26.08 13.55 -18.19
C THR A 66 -24.58 13.29 -18.32
N PRO A 67 -24.17 12.25 -19.08
CA PRO A 67 -22.76 11.97 -19.33
C PRO A 67 -22.07 13.14 -20.07
N PRO A 68 -20.83 13.48 -19.70
CA PRO A 68 -20.07 14.57 -20.32
C PRO A 68 -19.69 14.26 -21.77
N THR A 69 -19.65 15.29 -22.62
CA THR A 69 -19.35 15.22 -24.07
C THR A 69 -18.00 15.82 -24.47
N THR A 70 -17.22 16.34 -23.53
CA THR A 70 -16.08 17.23 -23.79
C THR A 70 -14.89 16.55 -24.48
N THR A 71 -14.14 17.33 -25.29
CA THR A 71 -12.87 16.94 -25.93
C THR A 71 -11.72 17.04 -24.91
N MET A 72 -10.87 16.00 -24.86
CA MET A 72 -10.09 15.63 -23.66
C MET A 72 -8.58 15.55 -23.94
N THR A 73 -8.00 16.65 -24.45
CA THR A 73 -6.58 16.66 -24.81
C THR A 73 -5.66 16.77 -23.59
N GLU A 74 -6.09 17.41 -22.50
CA GLU A 74 -5.24 17.66 -21.33
C GLU A 74 -5.05 16.46 -20.39
N TRP A 75 -5.92 15.44 -20.46
CA TRP A 75 -5.88 14.27 -19.58
C TRP A 75 -5.08 13.16 -20.23
N GLU A 76 -4.22 12.47 -19.48
CA GLU A 76 -3.36 11.41 -20.02
C GLU A 76 -4.13 10.10 -20.11
N THR A 77 -4.78 9.70 -19.01
CA THR A 77 -5.50 8.44 -18.91
C THR A 77 -6.96 8.68 -18.50
N ILE A 78 -7.86 7.95 -19.14
CA ILE A 78 -9.30 8.06 -18.96
C ILE A 78 -9.91 6.67 -18.94
N GLU A 79 -10.64 6.36 -17.87
CA GLU A 79 -11.41 5.13 -17.73
C GLU A 79 -12.84 5.42 -17.32
N GLU A 80 -13.75 4.56 -17.73
CA GLU A 80 -15.17 4.73 -17.44
C GLU A 80 -15.91 3.40 -17.35
N GLY A 81 -16.99 3.39 -16.57
CA GLY A 81 -17.90 2.26 -16.48
C GLY A 81 -19.07 2.57 -15.56
N THR A 82 -19.79 1.52 -15.17
CA THR A 82 -20.97 1.64 -14.31
C THR A 82 -20.77 0.91 -12.99
N PHE A 83 -21.21 1.53 -11.91
CA PHE A 83 -21.27 0.93 -10.58
C PHE A 83 -22.66 1.15 -9.96
N ALA A 84 -23.02 0.29 -9.02
CA ALA A 84 -24.29 0.39 -8.31
C ALA A 84 -24.10 1.20 -7.01
N VAL A 85 -25.04 2.09 -6.77
CA VAL A 85 -25.14 2.92 -5.56
C VAL A 85 -26.35 2.46 -4.76
N THR A 86 -26.18 2.17 -3.49
CA THR A 86 -27.24 1.80 -2.55
C THR A 86 -27.45 2.84 -1.46
N GLY A 87 -26.46 3.70 -1.19
CA GLY A 87 -26.51 4.73 -0.15
C GLY A 87 -25.64 5.97 -0.44
N PRO A 88 -25.52 6.88 0.54
CA PRO A 88 -24.69 8.08 0.43
C PRO A 88 -23.22 7.72 0.22
N HIS A 89 -22.56 8.35 -0.76
CA HIS A 89 -21.15 8.12 -1.05
C HIS A 89 -20.27 9.26 -0.54
N SER A 90 -19.04 8.92 -0.17
CA SER A 90 -18.00 9.88 0.19
C SER A 90 -16.75 9.64 -0.65
N LEU A 91 -16.11 10.74 -1.04
CA LEU A 91 -14.73 10.75 -1.54
C LEU A 91 -13.80 10.75 -0.32
N ILE A 92 -12.98 9.71 -0.22
CA ILE A 92 -12.12 9.43 0.93
C ILE A 92 -10.69 9.25 0.43
N PRO A 93 -9.75 10.12 0.79
CA PRO A 93 -8.33 9.86 0.61
C PRO A 93 -7.90 8.64 1.40
N HIS A 94 -6.95 7.87 0.89
CA HIS A 94 -6.42 6.77 1.67
C HIS A 94 -5.78 7.30 2.96
N PRO A 95 -6.16 6.77 4.14
CA PRO A 95 -5.64 7.25 5.42
C PRO A 95 -4.14 7.01 5.52
N ALA A 96 -3.43 7.90 6.20
CA ALA A 96 -1.97 7.90 6.28
C ALA A 96 -1.41 7.06 7.43
N GLY A 97 -2.25 6.55 8.34
CA GLY A 97 -1.83 5.67 9.44
C GLY A 97 -2.15 6.19 10.82
N THR A 98 -2.44 7.49 10.95
CA THR A 98 -2.60 8.17 12.25
C THR A 98 -4.05 8.43 12.62
N GLU A 99 -4.96 8.23 11.68
CA GLU A 99 -6.38 8.52 11.83
C GLU A 99 -7.08 7.40 12.62
N THR A 100 -8.03 7.79 13.48
CA THR A 100 -8.81 6.85 14.32
C THR A 100 -10.25 6.67 13.85
N SER A 101 -10.71 7.54 12.95
CA SER A 101 -12.01 7.50 12.30
C SER A 101 -11.91 8.03 10.87
N ILE A 102 -12.91 7.75 10.03
CA ILE A 102 -12.98 8.32 8.67
C ILE A 102 -13.06 9.85 8.72
N GLU A 103 -13.73 10.40 9.73
CA GLU A 103 -13.90 11.85 9.88
C GLU A 103 -12.56 12.57 10.12
N ASP A 104 -11.57 11.86 10.67
CA ASP A 104 -10.21 12.37 10.91
C ASP A 104 -9.35 12.39 9.64
N ILE A 105 -9.77 11.70 8.58
CA ILE A 105 -9.03 11.65 7.31
C ILE A 105 -9.14 13.01 6.62
N ALA A 106 -8.00 13.69 6.54
CA ALA A 106 -7.90 14.98 5.89
C ALA A 106 -8.36 14.89 4.43
N GLY A 107 -9.34 15.71 4.06
CA GLY A 107 -9.87 15.72 2.70
C GLY A 107 -10.98 14.69 2.44
N VAL A 108 -11.64 14.13 3.44
CA VAL A 108 -12.93 13.45 3.22
C VAL A 108 -14.00 14.46 2.77
N THR A 109 -14.89 14.06 1.85
CA THR A 109 -16.03 14.87 1.42
C THR A 109 -17.18 14.01 0.93
N THR A 110 -18.38 14.34 1.38
CA THR A 110 -19.62 13.75 0.88
C THR A 110 -19.82 14.06 -0.60
N VAL A 111 -20.24 13.06 -1.37
CA VAL A 111 -20.65 13.22 -2.75
C VAL A 111 -22.15 13.53 -2.77
N ASP A 112 -22.48 14.81 -2.83
CA ASP A 112 -23.86 15.27 -2.90
C ASP A 112 -24.53 14.89 -4.23
N ASP A 113 -25.85 14.93 -4.27
CA ASP A 113 -26.68 14.66 -5.45
C ASP A 113 -26.54 13.24 -6.05
N ILE A 114 -26.05 12.28 -5.27
CA ILE A 114 -26.05 10.86 -5.60
C ILE A 114 -27.20 10.14 -4.89
N SER A 115 -27.89 9.24 -5.59
CA SER A 115 -29.04 8.50 -5.07
C SER A 115 -28.95 7.02 -5.45
N PRO A 116 -29.66 6.12 -4.74
CA PRO A 116 -29.65 4.70 -5.08
C PRO A 116 -30.01 4.45 -6.55
N GLY A 117 -29.24 3.60 -7.24
CA GLY A 117 -29.38 3.33 -8.67
C GLY A 117 -28.07 2.97 -9.37
N SER A 118 -28.11 2.86 -10.69
CA SER A 118 -26.91 2.69 -11.52
C SER A 118 -26.31 4.04 -11.91
N TRP A 119 -25.01 4.17 -11.70
CA TRP A 119 -24.25 5.39 -12.00
C TRP A 119 -23.11 5.10 -12.96
N HIS A 120 -23.02 5.90 -14.01
CA HIS A 120 -21.84 5.99 -14.86
C HIS A 120 -20.81 6.85 -14.15
N ILE A 121 -19.59 6.35 -14.08
CA ILE A 121 -18.43 7.09 -13.63
C ILE A 121 -17.40 7.14 -14.77
N ARG A 122 -16.84 8.33 -14.96
CA ARG A 122 -15.69 8.56 -15.83
C ARG A 122 -14.60 9.26 -15.04
N VAL A 123 -13.44 8.64 -14.97
CA VAL A 123 -12.29 9.15 -14.22
C VAL A 123 -11.19 9.54 -15.19
N HIS A 124 -10.67 10.74 -14.99
CA HIS A 124 -9.56 11.30 -15.75
C HIS A 124 -8.38 11.49 -14.83
N ALA A 125 -7.18 11.25 -15.34
CA ALA A 125 -5.97 11.52 -14.60
C ALA A 125 -4.85 12.02 -15.50
N ARG A 126 -3.94 12.80 -14.90
CA ARG A 126 -2.67 13.23 -15.47
C ARG A 126 -1.60 13.34 -14.37
N GLY A 127 -0.34 13.27 -14.77
CA GLY A 127 0.82 13.33 -13.87
C GLY A 127 1.06 12.03 -13.10
N ARG A 128 0.45 10.91 -13.51
CA ARG A 128 0.47 9.64 -12.75
C ARG A 128 1.86 9.01 -12.66
N ASP A 129 2.69 9.17 -13.69
CA ASP A 129 4.03 8.58 -13.80
C ASP A 129 5.17 9.59 -13.59
N ALA A 130 4.85 10.84 -13.26
CA ALA A 130 5.82 11.88 -12.98
C ALA A 130 6.03 12.06 -11.47
N ASP A 131 7.29 12.11 -11.04
CA ASP A 131 7.70 12.51 -9.69
C ASP A 131 7.53 14.03 -9.49
N ARG A 132 6.26 14.48 -9.56
CA ARG A 132 5.88 15.90 -9.64
C ARG A 132 4.56 16.18 -8.94
N GLY A 133 4.46 17.37 -8.34
CA GLY A 133 3.26 17.88 -7.68
C GLY A 133 2.18 18.43 -8.63
N ASP A 134 2.06 17.86 -9.84
CA ASP A 134 1.03 18.22 -10.85
C ASP A 134 0.00 17.11 -11.09
N VAL A 135 -0.02 16.09 -10.21
CA VAL A 135 -1.04 15.04 -10.20
C VAL A 135 -2.43 15.68 -10.12
N ALA A 136 -3.28 15.34 -11.09
CA ALA A 136 -4.68 15.76 -11.09
C ALA A 136 -5.59 14.60 -11.46
N VAL A 137 -6.71 14.50 -10.76
CA VAL A 137 -7.75 13.49 -10.96
C VAL A 137 -9.12 14.17 -11.00
N LEU A 138 -9.93 13.84 -12.00
CA LEU A 138 -11.30 14.31 -12.13
C LEU A 138 -12.27 13.12 -12.22
N LEU A 139 -13.25 13.08 -11.33
CA LEU A 139 -14.32 12.10 -11.31
C LEU A 139 -15.59 12.76 -11.82
N GLN A 140 -16.20 12.19 -12.85
CA GLN A 140 -17.48 12.63 -13.39
C GLN A 140 -18.52 11.54 -13.20
N LEU A 141 -19.59 11.85 -12.48
CA LEU A 141 -20.66 10.91 -12.16
C LEU A 141 -21.96 11.36 -12.82
N SER A 142 -22.70 10.43 -13.41
CA SER A 142 -24.05 10.67 -13.92
C SER A 142 -24.93 9.42 -13.80
N PRO A 143 -26.24 9.56 -13.56
CA PRO A 143 -27.14 8.41 -13.51
C PRO A 143 -27.23 7.76 -14.89
N THR A 144 -27.36 6.43 -14.94
CA THR A 144 -27.51 5.69 -16.19
C THR A 144 -28.49 4.52 -16.05
N GLU A 145 -29.28 4.29 -17.10
CA GLU A 145 -30.11 3.10 -17.25
C GLU A 145 -29.40 2.00 -18.07
N HIS A 146 -28.24 2.34 -18.65
CA HIS A 146 -27.48 1.46 -19.52
C HIS A 146 -26.13 1.15 -18.88
N PRO A 147 -25.96 -0.05 -18.30
CA PRO A 147 -24.69 -0.48 -17.76
C PRO A 147 -23.61 -0.50 -18.83
N LEU A 148 -22.48 0.12 -18.52
CA LEU A 148 -21.27 0.08 -19.34
C LEU A 148 -20.22 -0.76 -18.61
N PRO A 149 -19.63 -1.78 -19.27
CA PRO A 149 -18.49 -2.47 -18.70
C PRO A 149 -17.34 -1.48 -18.47
N LEU A 150 -16.48 -1.77 -17.51
CA LEU A 150 -15.32 -0.93 -17.25
C LEU A 150 -14.37 -0.92 -18.46
N THR A 151 -14.25 0.22 -19.13
CA THR A 151 -13.49 0.41 -20.36
C THR A 151 -12.45 1.52 -20.22
N THR A 152 -11.40 1.43 -21.03
CA THR A 152 -10.33 2.43 -21.05
C THR A 152 -10.49 3.26 -22.31
N ALA A 153 -10.87 4.53 -22.14
CA ALA A 153 -11.10 5.47 -23.24
C ALA A 153 -9.78 6.08 -23.75
N LYS A 154 -8.78 6.24 -22.87
CA LYS A 154 -7.46 6.76 -23.21
C LYS A 154 -6.41 6.23 -22.23
N VAL A 155 -5.22 5.91 -22.75
CA VAL A 155 -4.02 5.67 -21.95
C VAL A 155 -2.92 6.55 -22.50
N GLY A 156 -2.27 7.31 -21.62
CA GLY A 156 -1.18 8.22 -21.98
C GLY A 156 -0.01 8.19 -21.01
N ASP A 157 -0.18 7.59 -19.84
CA ASP A 157 0.87 7.40 -18.84
C ASP A 157 1.42 5.97 -18.85
N SER A 158 2.57 5.78 -18.21
CA SER A 158 3.23 4.49 -18.03
C SER A 158 3.02 3.89 -16.63
N TYR A 159 2.18 4.51 -15.80
CA TYR A 159 2.00 4.13 -14.42
C TYR A 159 1.17 2.85 -14.30
N LEU A 160 1.70 1.91 -13.51
CA LEU A 160 1.03 0.66 -13.18
C LEU A 160 0.84 0.61 -11.66
N PRO A 161 -0.40 0.48 -11.15
CA PRO A 161 -0.67 0.37 -9.71
C PRO A 161 0.13 -0.71 -8.98
N ARG A 162 0.54 -1.81 -9.63
CA ARG A 162 1.49 -2.79 -9.05
C ARG A 162 2.84 -2.19 -8.66
N MET A 163 3.24 -1.05 -9.22
CA MET A 163 4.44 -0.33 -8.80
C MET A 163 4.32 0.21 -7.37
N LEU A 164 3.10 0.35 -6.83
CA LEU A 164 2.90 0.66 -5.40
C LEU A 164 3.32 -0.50 -4.49
N THR A 165 3.31 -1.73 -4.99
CA THR A 165 3.70 -2.94 -4.24
C THR A 165 5.06 -3.51 -4.68
N THR A 166 5.60 -3.05 -5.81
CA THR A 166 6.86 -3.54 -6.37
C THR A 166 7.85 -2.39 -6.51
N VAL A 167 8.84 -2.36 -5.62
CA VAL A 167 10.06 -1.58 -5.86
C VAL A 167 10.69 -2.14 -7.15
N PRO A 168 11.02 -1.32 -8.17
CA PRO A 168 11.77 -1.80 -9.30
C PRO A 168 13.10 -2.34 -8.79
N THR A 169 13.27 -3.66 -8.82
CA THR A 169 14.52 -4.31 -8.50
C THR A 169 15.57 -3.81 -9.49
N ARG A 170 16.52 -3.02 -8.98
CA ARG A 170 17.80 -2.85 -9.69
C ARG A 170 18.29 -4.26 -9.98
N PRO A 171 18.62 -4.63 -11.24
CA PRO A 171 19.15 -5.94 -11.52
C PRO A 171 20.34 -6.18 -10.60
N ALA A 172 20.27 -7.27 -9.84
CA ALA A 172 21.35 -7.65 -8.94
C ALA A 172 22.65 -7.67 -9.76
N PRO A 173 23.77 -7.11 -9.26
CA PRO A 173 25.06 -7.35 -9.89
C PRO A 173 25.21 -8.86 -10.03
N SER A 174 25.46 -9.34 -11.26
CA SER A 174 25.56 -10.78 -11.53
C SER A 174 26.49 -11.42 -10.51
N PRO A 175 26.04 -12.47 -9.79
CA PRO A 175 26.93 -13.19 -8.90
C PRO A 175 28.03 -13.79 -9.78
N ALA A 176 29.28 -13.41 -9.49
CA ALA A 176 30.42 -14.12 -10.03
C ALA A 176 30.28 -15.58 -9.60
N THR A 177 30.11 -16.46 -10.58
CA THR A 177 29.84 -17.88 -10.35
C THR A 177 31.11 -18.54 -9.83
N ASP A 178 31.14 -18.91 -8.55
CA ASP A 178 32.12 -19.84 -8.00
C ASP A 178 31.53 -21.26 -8.12
N PRO A 179 32.28 -22.29 -8.57
CA PRO A 179 31.71 -23.59 -8.95
C PRO A 179 31.40 -24.52 -7.76
N ALA A 180 31.11 -23.98 -6.58
CA ALA A 180 30.63 -24.72 -5.42
C ALA A 180 29.50 -23.91 -4.77
N GLY A 181 28.25 -24.33 -4.96
CA GLY A 181 27.03 -23.62 -4.56
C GLY A 181 26.83 -23.47 -3.05
N THR A 182 27.67 -22.66 -2.40
CA THR A 182 27.45 -22.19 -1.03
C THR A 182 27.88 -20.73 -0.98
N ILE A 183 26.92 -19.80 -0.96
CA ILE A 183 27.20 -18.38 -0.78
C ILE A 183 27.55 -18.15 0.69
N HIS A 184 28.81 -18.36 1.05
CA HIS A 184 29.35 -17.77 2.27
C HIS A 184 29.78 -16.35 1.94
N ARG A 185 28.96 -15.35 2.31
CA ARG A 185 29.47 -13.97 2.40
C ARG A 185 30.60 -13.99 3.43
N SER A 186 31.78 -13.49 3.05
CA SER A 186 32.88 -13.34 4.00
C SER A 186 32.47 -12.42 5.15
N ALA A 187 32.88 -12.73 6.38
CA ALA A 187 32.56 -11.94 7.58
C ALA A 187 32.83 -10.42 7.42
N VAL A 188 33.87 -10.05 6.67
CA VAL A 188 34.21 -8.63 6.38
C VAL A 188 33.08 -7.92 5.61
N LEU A 189 32.48 -8.58 4.61
CA LEU A 189 31.36 -8.01 3.84
C LEU A 189 30.07 -7.92 4.65
N GLN A 190 29.90 -8.78 5.67
CA GLN A 190 28.75 -8.76 6.57
C GLN A 190 28.88 -7.62 7.60
N GLU A 191 30.08 -7.42 8.16
CA GLU A 191 30.36 -6.31 9.06
C GLU A 191 30.18 -4.95 8.35
N ASP A 192 30.64 -4.81 7.10
CA ASP A 192 30.46 -3.59 6.30
C ASP A 192 28.96 -3.28 6.06
N ALA A 193 28.15 -4.31 5.81
CA ALA A 193 26.73 -4.14 5.57
C ALA A 193 25.96 -3.76 6.85
N ALA A 194 26.31 -4.36 7.99
CA ALA A 194 25.75 -3.97 9.29
C ALA A 194 26.11 -2.51 9.64
N HIS A 195 27.34 -2.08 9.39
CA HIS A 195 27.75 -0.69 9.58
C HIS A 195 26.93 0.27 8.69
N ALA A 196 26.69 -0.09 7.43
CA ALA A 196 25.87 0.72 6.53
C ALA A 196 24.43 0.90 7.06
N VAL A 197 23.82 -0.17 7.60
CA VAL A 197 22.49 -0.11 8.23
C VAL A 197 22.48 0.86 9.42
N ILE A 198 23.46 0.74 10.32
CA ILE A 198 23.58 1.60 11.50
C ILE A 198 23.74 3.07 11.08
N GLU A 199 24.57 3.35 10.06
CA GLU A 199 24.77 4.70 9.54
C GLU A 199 23.47 5.28 8.96
N GLN A 200 22.77 4.52 8.10
CA GLN A 200 21.53 5.00 7.50
C GLN A 200 20.43 5.21 8.53
N TRP A 201 20.29 4.28 9.48
CA TRP A 201 19.32 4.44 10.55
C TRP A 201 19.62 5.65 11.43
N THR A 202 20.89 5.90 11.75
CA THR A 202 21.29 7.09 12.53
C THR A 202 20.84 8.37 11.84
N ARG A 203 20.94 8.46 10.50
CA ARG A 203 20.46 9.60 9.71
C ARG A 203 18.94 9.73 9.78
N ILE A 204 18.21 8.63 9.63
CA ILE A 204 16.74 8.59 9.71
C ILE A 204 16.27 9.01 11.10
N ALA A 205 16.83 8.41 12.16
CA ALA A 205 16.50 8.72 13.54
C ALA A 205 16.79 10.19 13.90
N HIS A 206 17.88 10.75 13.36
CA HIS A 206 18.16 12.18 13.50
C HIS A 206 17.09 13.05 12.82
N TRP A 207 16.69 12.69 11.60
CA TRP A 207 15.62 13.40 10.89
C TRP A 207 14.29 13.35 11.66
N ILE A 208 13.88 12.16 12.13
CA ILE A 208 12.65 11.95 12.90
C ILE A 208 12.66 12.83 14.15
N ARG A 209 13.71 12.75 14.98
CA ARG A 209 13.82 13.55 16.21
C ARG A 209 13.81 15.05 15.97
N THR A 210 14.23 15.49 14.78
CA THR A 210 14.30 16.91 14.43
C THR A 210 12.95 17.44 13.92
N HIS A 211 12.16 16.61 13.24
CA HIS A 211 10.97 17.05 12.50
C HIS A 211 9.64 16.53 13.07
N LEU A 212 9.67 15.47 13.89
CA LEU A 212 8.48 14.85 14.45
C LEU A 212 8.49 14.96 15.99
N THR A 213 7.32 15.17 16.59
CA THR A 213 7.02 15.14 18.04
C THR A 213 7.63 13.87 18.65
N PRO A 214 8.10 13.86 19.92
CA PRO A 214 9.14 12.92 20.36
C PRO A 214 8.66 11.46 20.35
N ALA A 215 8.81 10.81 19.20
CA ALA A 215 8.66 9.37 19.06
C ALA A 215 9.87 8.71 19.74
N PRO A 216 9.67 7.87 20.77
CA PRO A 216 10.78 7.16 21.37
C PRO A 216 11.33 6.16 20.35
N ILE A 217 12.57 6.39 19.91
CA ILE A 217 13.32 5.45 19.08
C ILE A 217 14.19 4.63 20.04
N ALA A 218 13.84 3.37 20.22
CA ALA A 218 14.55 2.42 21.06
C ALA A 218 14.78 1.12 20.28
N GLY A 219 16.02 0.64 20.28
CA GLY A 219 16.35 -0.69 19.79
C GLY A 219 16.08 -1.77 20.83
N ALA A 220 16.02 -3.00 20.35
CA ALA A 220 15.97 -4.19 21.19
C ALA A 220 17.35 -4.49 21.79
N ASP A 221 17.35 -5.07 22.98
CA ASP A 221 18.58 -5.62 23.55
C ASP A 221 18.94 -6.98 22.90
N ARG A 222 20.18 -7.41 23.13
CA ARG A 222 20.71 -8.63 22.52
C ARG A 222 19.97 -9.90 22.97
N ALA A 223 19.41 -9.91 24.17
CA ALA A 223 18.66 -11.07 24.67
C ALA A 223 17.31 -11.18 23.95
N GLN A 224 16.62 -10.06 23.75
CA GLN A 224 15.38 -9.99 22.97
C GLN A 224 15.61 -10.44 21.51
N ILE A 225 16.69 -9.97 20.87
CA ILE A 225 16.99 -10.39 19.49
C ILE A 225 17.34 -11.88 19.44
N THR A 226 18.13 -12.38 20.39
CA THR A 226 18.45 -13.83 20.46
C THR A 226 17.17 -14.65 20.62
N GLN A 227 16.23 -14.22 21.46
CA GLN A 227 14.94 -14.89 21.62
C GLN A 227 14.12 -14.90 20.33
N ALA A 228 14.09 -13.79 19.57
CA ALA A 228 13.39 -13.73 18.29
C ALA A 228 14.04 -14.64 17.24
N VAL A 229 15.38 -14.66 17.15
CA VAL A 229 16.14 -15.57 16.28
C VAL A 229 15.78 -17.02 16.61
N ASP A 230 15.83 -17.39 17.89
CA ASP A 230 15.49 -18.74 18.35
C ASP A 230 14.03 -19.11 18.04
N ALA A 231 13.10 -18.17 18.21
CA ALA A 231 11.67 -18.38 17.94
C ALA A 231 11.38 -18.59 16.44
N THR A 232 12.07 -17.88 15.56
CA THR A 232 11.90 -18.06 14.10
C THR A 232 12.56 -19.35 13.58
N GLY A 233 13.53 -19.90 14.33
CA GLY A 233 14.24 -21.12 13.96
C GLY A 233 15.14 -20.97 12.72
N VAL A 234 15.45 -19.73 12.32
CA VAL A 234 16.31 -19.43 11.15
C VAL A 234 17.43 -18.48 11.52
N GLU A 235 18.55 -18.59 10.82
CA GLU A 235 19.68 -17.68 11.00
C GLU A 235 19.35 -16.31 10.41
N TRP A 236 19.46 -15.26 11.22
CA TRP A 236 19.22 -13.90 10.75
C TRP A 236 20.50 -13.29 10.17
N PRO A 237 20.38 -12.49 9.10
CA PRO A 237 21.51 -11.73 8.60
C PRO A 237 21.94 -10.66 9.61
N TYR A 238 23.25 -10.40 9.71
CA TYR A 238 23.82 -9.42 10.65
C TYR A 238 23.21 -8.03 10.47
N GLU A 239 22.88 -7.66 9.23
CA GLU A 239 22.23 -6.41 8.89
C GLU A 239 20.87 -6.25 9.59
N LEU A 240 20.10 -7.35 9.72
CA LEU A 240 18.79 -7.35 10.37
C LEU A 240 18.93 -7.28 11.89
N THR A 241 19.87 -8.02 12.47
CA THR A 241 20.21 -7.89 13.90
C THR A 241 20.65 -6.47 14.22
N ALA A 242 21.57 -5.90 13.43
CA ALA A 242 22.04 -4.53 13.60
C ALA A 242 20.91 -3.50 13.45
N PHE A 243 19.95 -3.74 12.56
CA PHE A 243 18.75 -2.91 12.43
C PHE A 243 17.91 -2.92 13.71
N PHE A 244 17.59 -4.10 14.25
CA PHE A 244 16.79 -4.23 15.47
C PHE A 244 17.49 -3.72 16.73
N GLU A 245 18.83 -3.73 16.78
CA GLU A 245 19.60 -3.04 17.82
C GLU A 245 19.41 -1.51 17.78
N GLN A 246 18.98 -0.94 16.65
CA GLN A 246 18.72 0.50 16.54
C GLN A 246 17.24 0.88 16.74
N ILE A 247 16.31 0.03 16.31
CA ILE A 247 14.88 0.22 16.49
C ILE A 247 14.14 -1.12 16.54
N SER A 248 13.23 -1.27 17.50
CA SER A 248 12.30 -2.40 17.57
C SER A 248 10.86 -1.88 17.47
N GLY A 249 10.49 -1.46 16.26
CA GLY A 249 9.19 -0.83 15.97
C GLY A 249 9.01 0.57 16.58
N PHE A 250 7.88 1.20 16.25
CA PHE A 250 7.41 2.41 16.94
C PHE A 250 6.27 2.02 17.89
N PRO A 251 6.17 2.59 19.10
CA PRO A 251 5.01 2.35 19.94
C PRO A 251 3.75 2.79 19.21
N HIS A 252 2.68 2.00 19.34
CA HIS A 252 1.43 2.26 18.62
C HIS A 252 0.87 3.67 18.89
N GLU A 253 1.02 4.16 20.11
CA GLU A 253 0.61 5.49 20.55
C GLU A 253 1.47 6.66 20.04
N ASN A 254 2.65 6.36 19.47
CA ASN A 254 3.55 7.32 18.83
C ASN A 254 3.99 6.82 17.45
N TRP A 255 3.00 6.34 16.69
CA TRP A 255 3.20 5.78 15.36
C TRP A 255 3.91 6.76 14.42
N VAL A 256 4.93 6.29 13.70
CA VAL A 256 5.60 7.03 12.63
C VAL A 256 5.50 6.22 11.35
N ALA A 257 4.79 6.75 10.35
CA ALA A 257 4.71 6.18 9.01
C ALA A 257 6.03 6.38 8.25
N LEU A 258 7.10 5.74 8.72
CA LEU A 258 8.42 5.80 8.10
C LEU A 258 8.42 5.18 6.70
N LEU A 259 7.68 4.07 6.56
CA LEU A 259 7.41 3.40 5.30
C LEU A 259 5.95 3.68 4.96
N PRO A 260 5.64 4.31 3.82
CA PRO A 260 4.25 4.59 3.44
C PRO A 260 3.40 3.31 3.47
N ALA A 261 2.24 3.38 4.14
CA ALA A 261 1.30 2.27 4.32
C ALA A 261 1.86 1.02 5.04
N HIS A 262 3.05 1.07 5.61
CA HIS A 262 3.65 -0.07 6.30
C HIS A 262 4.04 0.29 7.72
N GLU A 263 3.77 -0.65 8.64
CA GLU A 263 4.41 -0.63 9.94
C GLU A 263 5.78 -1.24 9.91
N LEU A 264 6.69 -0.62 10.65
CA LEU A 264 7.89 -1.27 11.11
C LEU A 264 7.57 -2.10 12.35
N PHE A 265 7.66 -3.43 12.21
CA PHE A 265 7.37 -4.34 13.30
C PHE A 265 8.39 -4.22 14.44
N ASP A 266 7.93 -4.43 15.66
CA ASP A 266 8.82 -4.83 16.75
C ASP A 266 9.13 -6.34 16.66
N LEU A 267 10.03 -6.82 17.51
CA LEU A 267 10.45 -8.23 17.48
C LEU A 267 9.32 -9.22 17.80
N GLU A 268 8.39 -8.86 18.68
CA GLU A 268 7.25 -9.73 19.03
C GLU A 268 6.32 -9.86 17.83
N ARG A 269 5.94 -8.73 17.26
CA ARG A 269 5.08 -8.64 16.08
C ARG A 269 5.67 -9.36 14.88
N LEU A 270 6.98 -9.22 14.64
CA LEU A 270 7.68 -9.96 13.58
C LEU A 270 7.54 -11.48 13.72
N VAL A 271 7.70 -12.00 14.94
CA VAL A 271 7.62 -13.44 15.20
C VAL A 271 6.19 -13.95 14.99
N GLU A 272 5.21 -13.21 15.51
CA GLU A 272 3.79 -13.55 15.37
C GLU A 272 3.33 -13.53 13.90
N GLU A 273 3.63 -12.44 13.19
CA GLU A 273 3.21 -12.27 11.79
C GLU A 273 3.86 -13.32 10.89
N ARG A 274 5.16 -13.57 11.07
CA ARG A 274 5.84 -14.64 10.32
C ARG A 274 5.16 -15.99 10.55
N GLN A 275 4.80 -16.31 11.79
CA GLN A 275 4.16 -17.59 12.10
C GLN A 275 2.77 -17.67 11.44
N MET A 276 1.98 -16.60 11.55
CA MET A 276 0.67 -16.49 10.90
C MET A 276 0.76 -16.67 9.38
N GLU A 277 1.71 -15.98 8.73
CA GLU A 277 1.96 -16.03 7.29
C GLU A 277 2.33 -17.45 6.84
N LEU A 278 3.24 -18.12 7.56
CA LEU A 278 3.66 -19.49 7.27
C LEU A 278 2.52 -20.50 7.49
N ASP A 279 1.73 -20.35 8.55
CA ASP A 279 0.60 -21.23 8.83
C ASP A 279 -0.49 -21.08 7.76
N THR A 280 -0.85 -19.83 7.41
CA THR A 280 -1.89 -19.54 6.39
C THR A 280 -1.53 -20.15 5.04
N TRP A 281 -0.27 -20.00 4.61
CA TRP A 281 0.17 -20.58 3.35
C TRP A 281 0.38 -22.10 3.42
N GLY A 282 0.79 -22.62 4.57
CA GLY A 282 0.86 -24.06 4.80
C GLY A 282 -0.50 -24.74 4.62
N GLU A 283 -1.57 -24.14 5.17
CA GLU A 283 -2.94 -24.62 4.99
C GLU A 283 -3.38 -24.59 3.52
N LEU A 284 -3.07 -23.52 2.78
CA LEU A 284 -3.38 -23.39 1.36
C LEU A 284 -2.62 -24.41 0.49
N ASP A 285 -1.34 -24.65 0.78
CA ASP A 285 -0.53 -25.65 0.08
C ASP A 285 -1.09 -27.06 0.31
N GLU A 286 -1.49 -27.39 1.55
CA GLU A 286 -2.14 -28.66 1.88
C GLU A 286 -3.48 -28.83 1.14
N GLU A 287 -4.31 -27.79 1.09
CA GLU A 287 -5.60 -27.81 0.39
C GLU A 287 -5.44 -27.99 -1.13
N MET A 288 -4.44 -27.34 -1.72
CA MET A 288 -4.17 -27.43 -3.16
C MET A 288 -3.30 -28.63 -3.56
N GLY A 289 -2.85 -29.45 -2.60
CA GLY A 289 -1.96 -30.59 -2.85
C GLY A 289 -0.55 -30.18 -3.31
N GLY A 290 -0.14 -28.96 -2.99
CA GLY A 290 1.20 -28.42 -3.24
C GLY A 290 2.22 -29.04 -2.30
N ALA A 291 3.45 -29.24 -2.79
CA ALA A 291 4.58 -29.52 -1.91
C ALA A 291 5.11 -28.18 -1.38
N PRO A 292 5.54 -28.10 -0.11
CA PRO A 292 6.08 -26.86 0.45
C PRO A 292 7.24 -26.36 -0.43
N ALA A 293 7.18 -25.07 -0.79
CA ALA A 293 8.16 -24.48 -1.70
C ALA A 293 9.59 -24.66 -1.15
N GLY A 294 10.45 -25.31 -1.95
CA GLY A 294 11.88 -25.33 -1.72
C GLY A 294 12.49 -23.94 -1.95
N GLY A 295 13.62 -23.65 -1.30
CA GLY A 295 14.23 -22.33 -1.32
C GLY A 295 14.42 -21.77 -2.74
N ASN A 296 13.87 -20.59 -3.00
CA ASN A 296 14.10 -19.83 -4.23
C ASN A 296 15.37 -18.99 -4.12
N SER A 297 15.94 -18.60 -5.25
CA SER A 297 17.06 -17.66 -5.25
C SER A 297 16.57 -16.28 -4.84
N ALA A 298 17.44 -15.49 -4.21
CA ALA A 298 17.13 -14.10 -3.90
C ALA A 298 16.76 -13.32 -5.18
N GLY A 299 15.60 -12.66 -5.18
CA GLY A 299 15.07 -11.90 -6.32
C GLY A 299 14.12 -12.68 -7.22
N GLU A 300 13.90 -13.97 -6.97
CA GLU A 300 12.86 -14.76 -7.63
C GLU A 300 11.55 -14.69 -6.84
N THR A 301 10.43 -14.48 -7.53
CA THR A 301 9.11 -14.49 -6.90
C THR A 301 8.77 -15.89 -6.41
N ALA A 302 8.52 -16.02 -5.11
CA ALA A 302 8.22 -17.31 -4.49
C ALA A 302 6.75 -17.73 -4.61
N PHE A 303 5.83 -16.79 -4.83
CA PHE A 303 4.38 -17.01 -4.83
C PHE A 303 3.84 -17.67 -3.54
N THR A 304 4.62 -17.65 -2.46
CA THR A 304 4.32 -18.14 -1.12
C THR A 304 5.35 -17.55 -0.14
N TYR A 305 5.19 -17.75 1.17
CA TYR A 305 6.21 -17.44 2.17
C TYR A 305 7.16 -18.62 2.39
N LEU A 306 8.45 -18.37 2.19
CA LEU A 306 9.48 -19.38 2.44
C LEU A 306 9.76 -19.47 3.95
N PRO A 307 10.16 -20.65 4.48
CA PRO A 307 10.55 -20.77 5.88
C PRO A 307 11.66 -19.79 6.30
N GLY A 308 12.55 -19.41 5.38
CA GLY A 308 13.60 -18.41 5.62
C GLY A 308 13.14 -16.94 5.60
N PHE A 309 11.86 -16.67 5.31
CA PHE A 309 11.32 -15.32 5.26
C PHE A 309 11.25 -14.72 6.68
N ILE A 310 11.68 -13.45 6.81
CA ILE A 310 11.61 -12.68 8.06
C ILE A 310 10.99 -11.31 7.74
N PRO A 311 9.73 -11.05 8.10
CA PRO A 311 9.08 -9.78 7.87
C PRO A 311 9.55 -8.75 8.90
N PHE A 312 10.13 -7.64 8.47
CA PHE A 312 10.48 -6.52 9.37
C PHE A 312 9.47 -5.36 9.29
N GLY A 313 8.43 -5.52 8.48
CA GLY A 313 7.31 -4.61 8.41
C GLY A 313 6.17 -5.18 7.57
N GLY A 314 4.95 -4.69 7.81
CA GLY A 314 3.74 -5.19 7.19
C GLY A 314 2.84 -4.07 6.71
N GLY A 315 2.16 -4.30 5.59
CA GLY A 315 1.20 -3.37 5.03
C GLY A 315 -0.07 -3.32 5.88
N TRP A 316 -0.53 -2.14 6.25
CA TRP A 316 -1.84 -2.01 6.88
C TRP A 316 -2.91 -1.70 5.84
N THR A 317 -4.03 -2.40 5.94
CA THR A 317 -5.25 -2.03 5.24
C THR A 317 -6.17 -1.35 6.23
N PRO A 318 -6.57 -0.09 6.00
CA PRO A 318 -7.59 0.54 6.83
C PRO A 318 -8.92 -0.20 6.61
N ALA A 319 -9.47 -0.73 7.68
CA ALA A 319 -10.84 -1.21 7.76
C ALA A 319 -11.66 -0.23 8.60
N VAL A 320 -12.98 -0.23 8.41
CA VAL A 320 -13.89 0.56 9.24
C VAL A 320 -14.80 -0.45 9.93
N THR A 321 -14.83 -0.43 11.25
CA THR A 321 -15.74 -1.27 12.04
C THR A 321 -16.43 -0.39 13.05
N ASP A 322 -17.77 -0.39 13.05
CA ASP A 322 -18.59 0.44 13.93
C ASP A 322 -18.24 1.94 13.88
N GLY A 323 -17.88 2.45 12.69
CA GLY A 323 -17.52 3.85 12.47
C GLY A 323 -16.10 4.23 12.94
N LYS A 324 -15.31 3.28 13.43
CA LYS A 324 -13.90 3.48 13.80
C LYS A 324 -12.98 2.93 12.72
N LEU A 325 -11.88 3.64 12.48
CA LEU A 325 -10.80 3.14 11.63
C LEU A 325 -10.02 2.10 12.42
N ASN A 326 -10.03 0.85 11.93
CA ASN A 326 -9.21 -0.23 12.44
C ASN A 326 -8.15 -0.54 11.39
N TRP A 327 -6.90 -0.53 11.79
CA TRP A 327 -5.82 -0.98 10.92
C TRP A 327 -5.78 -2.50 10.99
N GLN A 328 -5.88 -3.18 9.85
CA GLN A 328 -5.71 -4.62 9.74
C GLN A 328 -4.41 -4.92 9.00
N CYS A 329 -3.56 -5.77 9.57
CA CYS A 329 -2.35 -6.22 8.91
C CYS A 329 -2.77 -7.05 7.68
N ARG A 330 -2.13 -6.81 6.54
CA ARG A 330 -2.27 -7.74 5.41
C ARG A 330 -1.47 -9.00 5.72
N PRO A 331 -2.07 -10.20 5.61
CA PRO A 331 -1.30 -11.43 5.51
C PRO A 331 -0.54 -11.49 4.18
#